data_AF-A0A6B3MZ76-F1
#
_entry.id   AF-A0A6B3MZ76-F1
#
_cell.length_a   1.000
_cell.length_b   1.000
_cell.length_c   1.000
_cell.angle_alpha   90.00
_cell.angle_beta   90.00
_cell.angle_gamma   90.00
#
_symmetry.space_group_name_H-M   'P 1'
#
loop_
_entity.id
_entity.type
_entity.pdbx_description
1 polymer ?
#
loop_
_entity_poly.entity_id
_entity_poly.type
_entity_poly.pdbx_seq_one_letter_code
_entity_poly.pdbx_strand_id
1 'polypeptide(L)'
;MTTLFNCLQPAQKFRISIGDIARMLKIPQHLIVRVECWTYVVFVHRRDVGGQFISYRKLEQWKNAVACQIQKCSAIPQLQKLWLAIIKDYRKYKKQYEKGSRQFLRKIRLQRRDTLRQQPISSPLEYP
;
A
#
# COMPACT_ATOMS: atom_id res chain seq x y z
N MET A 1 -1.89 13.18 -8.94
CA MET A 1 -2.16 12.51 -7.65
C MET A 1 -3.03 11.28 -7.89
N THR A 2 -2.82 10.14 -7.23
CA THR A 2 -3.74 8.99 -7.36
C THR A 2 -4.61 8.85 -6.12
N THR A 3 -5.84 8.35 -6.29
CA THR A 3 -6.79 8.12 -5.20
C THR A 3 -6.16 7.30 -4.06
N LEU A 4 -5.25 6.36 -4.38
CA LEU A 4 -4.53 5.57 -3.40
C LEU A 4 -3.60 6.41 -2.51
N PHE A 5 -2.91 7.42 -3.05
CA PHE A 5 -2.06 8.29 -2.21
C PHE A 5 -2.89 9.06 -1.19
N ASN A 6 -4.08 9.51 -1.57
CA ASN A 6 -4.99 10.22 -0.68
C ASN A 6 -5.55 9.29 0.41
N CYS A 7 -5.87 8.04 0.06
CA CYS A 7 -6.37 7.07 1.04
C CYS A 7 -5.28 6.56 2.00
N LEU A 8 -4.07 6.33 1.48
CA LEU A 8 -2.99 5.68 2.23
C LEU A 8 -2.15 6.68 3.03
N GLN A 9 -2.05 7.93 2.59
CA GLN A 9 -1.23 8.99 3.21
C GLN A 9 0.16 8.50 3.61
N PRO A 10 0.94 7.96 2.66
CA PRO A 10 2.14 7.18 2.97
C PRO A 10 3.19 7.98 3.76
N ALA A 11 3.37 9.26 3.44
CA ALA A 11 4.32 10.13 4.13
C ALA A 11 4.04 10.31 5.63
N GLN A 12 2.77 10.21 6.03
CA GLN A 12 2.34 10.41 7.42
C GLN A 12 2.17 9.08 8.16
N LYS A 13 1.75 8.01 7.45
CA LYS A 13 1.35 6.75 8.07
C LYS A 13 2.41 5.65 7.99
N PHE A 14 3.33 5.72 7.05
CA PHE A 14 4.28 4.63 6.87
C PHE A 14 5.44 4.78 7.84
N ARG A 15 5.62 3.78 8.71
CA ARG A 15 6.83 3.63 9.50
C ARG A 15 7.84 2.87 8.64
N ILE A 16 8.76 3.61 8.04
CA ILE A 16 9.80 3.07 7.16
C ILE A 16 11.09 3.08 7.95
N SER A 17 11.62 1.89 8.24
CA SER A 17 12.91 1.78 8.91
C SER A 17 14.06 1.86 7.89
N ILE A 18 15.24 2.26 8.36
CA ILE A 18 16.48 2.20 7.56
C ILE A 18 16.74 0.76 7.09
N GLY A 19 16.41 -0.23 7.92
CA GLY A 19 16.54 -1.65 7.58
C GLY A 19 15.64 -2.08 6.41
N ASP A 20 14.42 -1.57 6.34
CA ASP A 20 13.50 -1.84 5.22
C ASP A 20 14.05 -1.28 3.90
N ILE A 21 14.57 -0.05 3.94
CA ILE A 21 15.20 0.60 2.78
C ILE A 21 16.46 -0.16 2.36
N ALA A 22 17.33 -0.52 3.30
CA ALA A 22 18.55 -1.28 3.04
C ALA A 22 18.25 -2.63 2.38
N ARG A 23 17.27 -3.36 2.91
CA ARG A 23 16.82 -4.65 2.35
C ARG A 23 16.25 -4.48 0.94
N MET A 24 15.43 -3.46 0.73
CA MET A 24 14.83 -3.18 -0.58
C MET A 24 15.90 -2.79 -1.62
N LEU A 25 16.86 -1.96 -1.25
CA LEU A 25 17.96 -1.52 -2.12
C LEU A 25 19.09 -2.56 -2.25
N LYS A 26 19.06 -3.62 -1.43
CA LYS A 26 20.12 -4.64 -1.31
C LYS A 26 21.49 -4.03 -0.99
N ILE A 27 21.50 -3.09 -0.05
CA ILE A 27 22.71 -2.41 0.41
C ILE A 27 22.90 -2.58 1.93
N PRO A 28 24.13 -2.49 2.43
CA PRO A 28 24.39 -2.38 3.86
C PRO A 28 23.72 -1.14 4.48
N GLN A 29 23.16 -1.29 5.69
CA GLN A 29 22.48 -0.18 6.38
C GLN A 29 23.39 1.02 6.64
N HIS A 30 24.67 0.78 6.93
CA HIS A 30 25.65 1.84 7.24
C HIS A 30 25.91 2.80 6.06
N LEU A 31 25.53 2.42 4.83
CA LEU A 31 25.61 3.30 3.67
C LEU A 31 24.47 4.33 3.64
N ILE A 32 23.39 4.11 4.38
CA ILE A 32 22.26 5.04 4.47
C ILE A 32 22.58 6.06 5.55
N VAL A 33 22.74 7.32 5.13
CA VAL A 33 23.00 8.45 6.03
C VAL A 33 21.69 8.99 6.60
N ARG A 34 20.68 9.13 5.74
CA ARG A 34 19.41 9.76 6.10
C ARG A 34 18.29 9.23 5.23
N VAL A 35 17.09 9.15 5.82
CA VAL A 35 15.84 8.83 5.11
C VAL A 35 14.83 9.90 5.42
N GLU A 36 14.16 10.42 4.39
CA GLU A 36 13.09 11.39 4.53
C GLU A 36 11.84 10.93 3.77
N CYS A 37 10.69 11.01 4.43
CA CYS A 37 9.41 10.64 3.84
C CYS A 37 8.73 11.89 3.30
N TRP A 38 8.74 12.07 1.99
CA TRP A 38 8.07 13.19 1.31
C TRP A 38 6.69 12.76 0.80
N THR A 39 5.87 13.69 0.32
CA THR A 39 4.47 13.42 -0.06
C THR A 39 4.29 12.25 -1.03
N TYR A 40 5.20 12.07 -1.99
CA TYR A 40 5.07 11.06 -3.07
C TYR A 40 6.22 10.06 -3.17
N VAL A 41 7.33 10.36 -2.52
CA VAL A 41 8.58 9.59 -2.59
C VAL A 41 9.24 9.55 -1.23
N VAL A 42 10.10 8.57 -1.04
CA VAL A 42 11.07 8.52 0.05
C VAL A 42 12.40 8.96 -0.54
N PHE A 43 12.99 9.98 0.06
CA PHE A 43 14.36 10.38 -0.23
C PHE A 43 15.30 9.61 0.68
N VAL A 44 16.35 9.03 0.09
CA VAL A 44 17.37 8.26 0.81
C VAL A 44 18.72 8.84 0.44
N HIS A 45 19.40 9.43 1.40
CA HIS A 45 20.76 9.89 1.23
C HIS A 45 21.72 8.73 1.53
N ARG A 46 22.53 8.37 0.53
CA ARG A 46 23.53 7.31 0.62
C ARG A 46 24.94 7.89 0.52
N ARG A 47 25.89 7.28 1.22
CA ARG A 47 27.30 7.69 1.21
C ARG A 47 28.00 7.45 -0.12
N ASP A 48 27.59 6.41 -0.85
CA ASP A 48 28.29 5.91 -2.04
C ASP A 48 27.82 6.58 -3.34
N VAL A 49 26.54 6.94 -3.44
CA VAL A 49 25.95 7.50 -4.67
C VAL A 49 25.17 8.80 -4.44
N GLY A 50 25.15 9.32 -3.21
CA GLY A 50 24.42 10.53 -2.85
C GLY A 50 22.90 10.31 -2.70
N GLY A 51 22.11 11.25 -3.16
CA GLY A 51 20.65 11.26 -2.98
C GLY A 51 19.91 10.32 -3.95
N GLN A 52 19.04 9.46 -3.42
CA GLN A 52 18.22 8.55 -4.20
C GLN A 52 16.72 8.71 -3.87
N PHE A 53 15.87 8.75 -4.89
CA PHE A 53 14.42 8.84 -4.74
C PHE A 53 13.75 7.48 -4.97
N ILE A 54 12.90 7.09 -4.02
CA ILE A 54 12.20 5.80 -4.02
C ILE A 54 10.70 6.06 -3.99
N SER A 55 9.97 5.48 -4.94
CA SER A 55 8.50 5.52 -4.91
C SER A 55 7.98 4.62 -3.78
N TYR A 56 7.02 5.10 -3.00
CA TYR A 56 6.37 4.29 -1.97
C TYR A 56 5.81 2.99 -2.52
N ARG A 57 5.39 2.95 -3.78
CA ARG A 57 4.85 1.75 -4.45
C ARG A 57 5.82 0.56 -4.47
N LYS A 58 7.12 0.82 -4.33
CA LYS A 58 8.18 -0.20 -4.27
C LYS A 58 8.33 -0.81 -2.87
N LEU A 59 7.76 -0.18 -1.85
CA LEU A 59 7.90 -0.59 -0.46
C LEU A 59 6.86 -1.63 -0.09
N GLU A 60 7.26 -2.56 0.77
CA GLU A 60 6.36 -3.55 1.34
C GLU A 60 5.24 -2.90 2.16
N GLN A 61 5.53 -1.78 2.83
CA GLN A 61 4.56 -0.97 3.55
C GLN A 61 3.41 -0.50 2.65
N TRP A 62 3.68 -0.18 1.38
CA TRP A 62 2.62 0.17 0.43
C TRP A 62 1.72 -1.02 0.12
N LYS A 63 2.32 -2.18 -0.18
CA LYS A 63 1.59 -3.44 -0.40
C LYS A 63 0.69 -3.77 0.79
N ASN A 64 1.22 -3.67 2.00
CA ASN A 64 0.50 -3.97 3.25
C ASN A 64 -0.60 -2.94 3.53
N ALA A 65 -0.36 -1.66 3.30
CA ALA A 65 -1.36 -0.62 3.52
C ALA A 65 -2.54 -0.75 2.52
N VAL A 66 -2.26 -1.08 1.25
CA VAL A 66 -3.32 -1.38 0.27
C VAL A 66 -4.12 -2.61 0.69
N ALA A 67 -3.46 -3.67 1.17
CA ALA A 67 -4.14 -4.84 1.71
C ALA A 67 -5.06 -4.51 2.90
N CYS A 68 -4.58 -3.68 3.83
CA CYS A 68 -5.37 -3.21 4.97
C CYS A 68 -6.61 -2.41 4.50
N GLN A 69 -6.48 -1.55 3.50
CA GLN A 69 -7.62 -0.81 2.93
C GLN A 69 -8.66 -1.75 2.29
N ILE A 70 -8.21 -2.81 1.63
CA ILE A 70 -9.11 -3.85 1.11
C ILE A 70 -9.89 -4.50 2.26
N GLN A 71 -9.21 -4.90 3.33
CA GLN A 71 -9.84 -5.55 4.49
C GLN A 71 -10.82 -4.64 5.24
N LYS A 72 -10.56 -3.33 5.24
CA LYS A 72 -11.43 -2.33 5.89
C LYS A 72 -12.71 -2.01 5.12
N CYS A 73 -12.85 -2.45 3.87
CA CYS A 73 -14.08 -2.22 3.11
C CYS A 73 -15.24 -2.97 3.76
N SER A 74 -16.32 -2.26 4.13
CA SER A 74 -17.51 -2.82 4.78
C SER A 74 -18.61 -3.21 3.79
N ALA A 75 -18.51 -2.77 2.53
CA ALA A 75 -19.51 -3.06 1.51
C ALA A 75 -18.87 -3.44 0.16
N ILE A 76 -19.58 -4.26 -0.62
CA ILE A 76 -19.14 -4.70 -1.95
C ILE A 76 -18.88 -3.52 -2.91
N PRO A 77 -19.73 -2.47 -2.99
CA PRO A 77 -19.48 -1.32 -3.85
C PRO A 77 -18.19 -0.57 -3.49
N GLN A 78 -17.90 -0.42 -2.19
CA GLN A 78 -16.66 0.20 -1.71
C GLN A 78 -15.43 -0.61 -2.15
N LEU A 79 -15.49 -1.94 -1.99
CA LEU A 79 -14.43 -2.86 -2.41
C LEU A 79 -14.20 -2.81 -3.93
N GLN A 80 -15.27 -2.73 -4.72
CA GLN A 80 -15.18 -2.59 -6.19
C GLN A 80 -14.54 -1.26 -6.58
N LYS A 81 -14.97 -0.14 -6.00
CA LYS A 81 -14.41 1.19 -6.24
C LYS A 81 -12.91 1.24 -5.91
N LEU A 82 -12.53 0.71 -4.74
CA LEU A 82 -11.12 0.62 -4.34
C LEU A 82 -10.32 -0.24 -5.32
N TRP A 83 -10.86 -1.39 -5.74
CA TRP A 83 -10.17 -2.28 -6.67
C TRP A 83 -9.94 -1.66 -8.06
N LEU A 84 -10.90 -0.89 -8.56
CA LEU A 84 -10.73 -0.13 -9.81
C LEU A 84 -9.58 0.88 -9.69
N ALA A 85 -9.50 1.59 -8.56
CA ALA A 85 -8.39 2.51 -8.28
C ALA A 85 -7.03 1.78 -8.23
N ILE A 86 -6.99 0.59 -7.60
CA ILE A 86 -5.79 -0.27 -7.55
C ILE A 86 -5.36 -0.70 -8.95
N ILE A 87 -6.29 -1.19 -9.78
CA ILE A 87 -5.97 -1.61 -11.16
C ILE A 87 -5.45 -0.43 -11.98
N LYS A 88 -6.09 0.74 -11.88
CA LYS A 88 -5.69 1.94 -12.64
C LYS A 88 -4.29 2.39 -12.25
N ASP A 89 -3.98 2.43 -10.95
CA ASP A 89 -2.65 2.78 -10.46
C ASP A 89 -1.60 1.74 -10.88
N TYR A 90 -1.89 0.43 -10.73
CA TYR A 90 -0.97 -0.64 -11.12
C TYR A 90 -0.67 -0.62 -12.63
N ARG A 91 -1.67 -0.39 -13.48
CA ARG A 91 -1.48 -0.27 -14.94
C ARG A 91 -0.57 0.91 -15.28
N LYS A 92 -0.80 2.07 -14.66
CA LYS A 92 -0.01 3.28 -14.90
C LYS A 92 1.43 3.18 -14.38
N TYR A 93 1.63 2.56 -13.23
CA TYR A 93 2.92 2.54 -12.53
C TYR A 93 3.52 1.13 -12.43
N LYS A 94 3.25 0.25 -13.41
CA LYS A 94 3.66 -1.17 -13.40
C LYS A 94 5.13 -1.40 -13.00
N LYS A 95 6.04 -0.54 -13.47
CA LYS A 95 7.49 -0.61 -13.17
C LYS A 95 7.85 -0.32 -11.71
N GLN A 96 6.96 0.32 -10.96
CA GLN A 96 7.16 0.70 -9.55
C GLN A 96 6.56 -0.31 -8.57
N TYR A 97 5.84 -1.33 -9.05
CA TYR A 97 5.30 -2.38 -8.21
C TYR A 97 6.23 -3.59 -8.21
N GLU A 98 6.35 -4.23 -7.04
CA GLU A 98 7.03 -5.50 -6.91
C GLU A 98 6.31 -6.59 -7.73
N LYS A 99 7.09 -7.53 -8.30
CA LYS A 99 6.52 -8.72 -8.94
C LYS A 99 5.65 -9.47 -7.93
N GLY A 100 4.49 -9.97 -8.36
CA GLY A 100 3.56 -10.68 -7.49
C GLY A 100 2.62 -9.81 -6.63
N SER A 101 2.89 -8.51 -6.47
CA SER A 101 2.02 -7.60 -5.69
C SER A 101 0.55 -7.65 -6.12
N ARG A 102 0.28 -7.71 -7.43
CA ARG A 102 -1.08 -7.80 -7.97
C ARG A 102 -1.78 -9.11 -7.58
N GLN A 103 -1.06 -10.24 -7.61
CA GLN A 103 -1.63 -11.55 -7.25
C GLN A 103 -1.93 -11.59 -5.74
N PHE A 104 -1.02 -11.09 -4.92
CA PHE A 104 -1.22 -10.94 -3.47
C PHE A 104 -2.48 -10.13 -3.16
N LEU A 105 -2.60 -8.91 -3.72
CA LEU A 105 -3.77 -8.06 -3.49
C LEU A 105 -5.07 -8.68 -4.05
N ARG A 106 -4.99 -9.44 -5.14
CA ARG A 106 -6.15 -10.16 -5.70
C ARG A 106 -6.66 -11.22 -4.71
N LYS A 107 -5.76 -11.98 -4.07
CA LYS A 107 -6.13 -13.01 -3.08
C LYS A 107 -6.89 -12.37 -1.91
N ILE A 108 -6.36 -11.28 -1.36
CA ILE A 108 -6.98 -10.56 -0.24
C ILE A 108 -8.35 -9.99 -0.61
N ARG A 109 -8.48 -9.44 -1.83
CA ARG A 109 -9.78 -8.97 -2.34
C ARG A 109 -10.81 -10.09 -2.41
N LEU A 110 -10.42 -11.26 -2.93
CA LEU A 110 -11.34 -12.39 -3.05
C LEU A 110 -11.82 -12.84 -1.68
N GLN A 111 -10.89 -13.05 -0.74
CA GLN A 111 -11.22 -13.38 0.65
C GLN A 111 -12.18 -12.36 1.26
N ARG A 112 -11.89 -11.06 1.15
CA ARG A 112 -12.77 -10.03 1.72
C ARG A 112 -14.15 -10.01 1.07
N ARG A 113 -14.23 -10.17 -0.25
CA ARG A 113 -15.52 -10.23 -0.96
C ARG A 113 -16.37 -11.39 -0.46
N ASP A 114 -15.75 -12.54 -0.23
CA ASP A 114 -16.47 -13.74 0.19
C ASP A 114 -16.96 -13.57 1.64
N THR A 115 -16.15 -12.96 2.53
CA THR A 115 -16.60 -12.55 3.88
C THR A 115 -17.80 -11.60 3.84
N LEU A 116 -17.77 -10.58 2.98
CA LEU A 116 -18.87 -9.60 2.86
C LEU A 116 -20.16 -10.22 2.32
N ARG A 117 -20.09 -11.32 1.58
CA ARG A 117 -21.27 -12.05 1.09
C ARG A 117 -21.90 -12.96 2.14
N GLN A 118 -21.09 -13.40 3.12
CA GLN A 118 -21.52 -14.27 4.20
C GLN A 118 -21.99 -13.49 5.44
N GLN A 119 -21.79 -12.17 5.50
CA GLN A 119 -22.32 -11.35 6.58
C GLN A 119 -23.85 -11.33 6.51
N PRO A 120 -24.57 -11.83 7.54
CA PRO A 120 -26.00 -11.68 7.61
C PRO A 120 -26.34 -10.20 7.72
N ILE A 121 -27.39 -9.76 7.02
CA ILE A 121 -28.02 -8.46 7.23
C ILE A 121 -28.46 -8.45 8.69
N SER A 122 -27.67 -7.83 9.56
CA SER A 122 -28.07 -7.60 10.94
C SER A 122 -29.05 -6.44 10.89
N SER A 123 -30.32 -6.74 10.64
CA SER A 123 -31.41 -5.81 10.89
C SER A 123 -31.35 -5.45 12.37
N PRO A 124 -31.23 -4.16 12.75
CA PRO A 124 -31.45 -3.79 14.14
C PRO A 124 -32.92 -4.09 14.42
N LEU A 125 -33.17 -5.06 15.30
CA LEU A 125 -34.48 -5.23 15.90
C LEU A 125 -34.70 -4.00 16.79
N GLU A 126 -35.40 -3.01 16.25
CA GLU A 126 -36.18 -2.08 17.06
C GLU A 126 -37.21 -2.93 17.83
N TYR A 127 -37.06 -2.99 19.15
CA TYR A 127 -38.14 -3.42 20.03
C TYR A 127 -38.73 -2.17 20.72
N PRO A 128 -40.06 -2.17 20.93
CA PRO A 128 -40.86 -1.01 21.35
C PRO A 128 -40.62 -0.56 22.80
#